data_AF-A0A256LC37-F1
#
_entry.id   AF-A0A256LC37-F1
#
_cell.length_a   1.000
_cell.length_b   1.000
_cell.length_c   1.000
_cell.angle_alpha   90.00
_cell.angle_beta   90.00
_cell.angle_gamma   90.00
#
_symmetry.space_group_name_H-M   'P 1'
#
loop_
_entity.id
_entity.type
_entity.pdbx_description
1 polymer ?
#
loop_
_entity_poly.entity_id
_entity_poly.type
_entity_poly.pdbx_seq_one_letter_code
_entity_poly.pdbx_strand_id
1 'polypeptide(L)'
;MNYLNRRNYNNLINWLMNYCFDHGIGACLTNELPDDVGGKSYVIPADLVVVNNKWHNELEIPFIFAHEIGHIKTGIPCSYHASISNIDKGEADANKFAINLFIEYCKENDFNFSTCFNFAESFYIPLKFYYLLPDCTEDWIIV
;
A
#
# COMPACT_ATOMS: atom_id res chain seq x y z
N MET A 1 6.95 12.10 -14.62
CA MET A 1 5.60 12.34 -14.04
C MET A 1 5.14 13.76 -14.35
N ASN A 2 3.89 13.97 -14.78
CA ASN A 2 3.36 15.34 -14.98
C ASN A 2 3.04 16.00 -13.61
N TYR A 3 2.74 17.30 -13.60
CA TYR A 3 2.48 18.06 -12.36
C TYR A 3 1.29 17.52 -11.55
N LEU A 4 0.17 17.20 -12.22
CA LEU A 4 -1.04 16.70 -11.56
C LEU A 4 -0.79 15.34 -10.91
N ASN A 5 -0.13 14.43 -11.63
CA ASN A 5 0.23 13.12 -11.14
C ASN A 5 1.18 13.24 -9.94
N ARG A 6 2.17 14.16 -9.98
CA ARG A 6 3.07 14.41 -8.84
C ARG A 6 2.31 14.95 -7.62
N ARG A 7 1.33 15.84 -7.82
CA ARG A 7 0.49 16.33 -6.73
C ARG A 7 -0.34 15.21 -6.11
N ASN A 8 -0.99 14.38 -6.93
CA ASN A 8 -1.81 13.26 -6.45
C ASN A 8 -0.96 12.23 -5.69
N TYR A 9 0.23 11.92 -6.20
CA TYR A 9 1.21 11.08 -5.51
C TYR A 9 1.58 11.64 -4.14
N ASN A 10 1.95 12.93 -4.06
CA ASN A 10 2.30 13.56 -2.79
C ASN A 10 1.13 13.56 -1.80
N ASN A 11 -0.10 13.80 -2.28
CA ASN A 11 -1.30 13.74 -1.45
C ASN A 11 -1.50 12.33 -0.87
N LEU A 12 -1.38 11.29 -1.69
CA LEU A 12 -1.52 9.90 -1.24
C LEU A 12 -0.42 9.52 -0.24
N ILE A 13 0.84 9.87 -0.50
CA ILE A 13 1.94 9.63 0.45
C ILE A 13 1.68 10.35 1.79
N ASN A 14 1.26 11.61 1.75
CA ASN A 14 0.93 12.36 2.97
C ASN A 14 -0.24 11.72 3.72
N TRP A 15 -1.26 11.25 3.01
CA TRP A 15 -2.40 10.57 3.61
C TRP A 15 -1.96 9.25 4.29
N LEU A 16 -1.10 8.46 3.65
CA LEU A 16 -0.53 7.24 4.25
C LEU A 16 0.34 7.53 5.48
N MET A 17 1.15 8.61 5.43
CA MET A 17 1.93 9.05 6.59
C MET A 17 1.02 9.46 7.76
N ASN A 18 -0.07 10.17 7.49
CA ASN A 18 -1.04 10.55 8.51
C ASN A 18 -1.78 9.32 9.05
N TYR A 19 -2.18 8.39 8.19
CA TYR A 19 -2.76 7.12 8.62
C TYR A 19 -1.83 6.39 9.60
N CYS A 20 -0.53 6.29 9.29
CA CYS A 20 0.45 5.72 10.20
C CYS A 20 0.50 6.47 11.54
N PHE A 21 0.58 7.81 11.49
CA PHE A 21 0.63 8.65 12.68
C PHE A 21 -0.59 8.45 13.59
N ASP A 22 -1.80 8.50 13.02
CA ASP A 22 -3.07 8.34 13.75
C ASP A 22 -3.22 6.95 14.38
N HIS A 23 -2.53 5.95 13.82
CA HIS A 23 -2.52 4.57 14.31
C HIS A 23 -1.30 4.21 15.16
N GLY A 24 -0.43 5.17 15.50
CA GLY A 24 0.77 4.93 16.32
C GLY A 24 1.87 4.14 15.62
N ILE A 25 1.88 4.10 14.29
CA ILE A 25 2.87 3.41 13.46
C ILE A 25 3.95 4.43 13.06
N GLY A 26 5.22 4.12 13.35
CA GLY A 26 6.33 4.89 12.80
C GLY A 26 6.42 4.69 11.29
N ALA A 27 6.71 5.75 10.52
CA ALA A 27 6.84 5.65 9.08
C ALA A 27 8.02 6.47 8.54
N CYS A 28 8.73 5.92 7.55
CA CYS A 28 9.87 6.58 6.90
C CYS A 28 9.97 6.21 5.42
N LEU A 29 10.07 7.22 4.55
CA LEU A 29 10.60 7.05 3.20
C LEU A 29 12.12 7.29 3.24
N THR A 30 12.89 6.30 2.79
CA THR A 30 14.35 6.33 2.85
C THR A 30 15.00 6.02 1.50
N ASN A 31 16.21 6.52 1.32
CA ASN A 31 17.07 6.25 0.17
C ASN A 31 18.16 5.21 0.50
N GLU A 32 18.13 4.65 1.70
CA GLU A 32 19.18 3.78 2.26
C GLU A 32 18.90 2.28 2.11
N LEU A 33 17.71 1.90 1.63
CA LEU A 33 17.40 0.50 1.35
C LEU A 33 18.07 0.02 0.05
N PRO A 34 18.46 -1.26 -0.04
CA PRO A 34 18.93 -1.84 -1.30
C PRO A 34 17.93 -1.68 -2.45
N ASP A 35 18.42 -1.54 -3.68
CA ASP A 35 17.59 -1.28 -4.87
C ASP A 35 16.55 -2.38 -5.17
N ASP A 36 16.79 -3.60 -4.69
CA ASP A 36 15.91 -4.77 -4.82
C ASP A 36 14.91 -4.93 -3.65
N VAL A 37 14.94 -4.02 -2.67
CA VAL A 37 14.02 -4.00 -1.53
C VAL A 37 13.09 -2.80 -1.64
N GLY A 38 11.80 -3.04 -1.89
CA GLY A 38 10.79 -1.99 -1.99
C GLY A 38 10.42 -1.37 -0.63
N GLY A 39 10.36 -2.17 0.42
CA GLY A 39 10.01 -1.72 1.76
C GLY A 39 10.20 -2.84 2.80
N LYS A 40 10.06 -2.49 4.08
CA LYS A 40 10.01 -3.41 5.20
C LYS A 40 9.17 -2.87 6.35
N SER A 41 8.59 -3.80 7.10
CA SER A 41 7.82 -3.58 8.31
C SER A 41 8.46 -4.29 9.51
N TYR A 42 8.39 -3.66 10.67
CA TYR A 42 8.91 -4.14 11.94
C TYR A 42 7.83 -3.98 13.02
N VAL A 43 7.67 -4.98 13.89
CA VAL A 43 6.75 -4.92 15.05
C VAL A 43 7.49 -4.96 16.38
N ILE A 44 8.82 -5.16 16.35
CA ILE A 44 9.70 -5.15 17.52
C ILE A 44 10.90 -4.25 17.18
N PRO A 45 11.25 -3.27 18.03
CA PRO A 45 10.63 -2.95 19.32
C PRO A 45 9.32 -2.14 19.23
N ALA A 46 8.93 -1.70 18.04
CA ALA A 46 7.72 -0.92 17.79
C ALA A 46 7.24 -1.14 16.35
N ASP A 47 5.98 -0.81 16.10
CA ASP A 47 5.40 -0.80 14.75
C ASP A 47 6.05 0.29 13.90
N LEU A 48 6.78 -0.12 12.87
CA LEU A 48 7.54 0.75 12.00
C LEU A 48 7.46 0.25 10.56
N VAL A 49 7.15 1.16 9.64
CA VAL A 49 7.18 0.96 8.20
C VAL A 49 8.31 1.79 7.59
N VAL A 50 9.16 1.14 6.80
CA VAL A 50 10.27 1.76 6.08
C VAL A 50 10.11 1.45 4.59
N VAL A 51 10.05 2.48 3.75
CA VAL A 51 9.80 2.34 2.31
C VAL A 51 10.96 2.90 1.52
N ASN A 52 11.37 2.19 0.47
CA ASN A 52 12.45 2.60 -0.40
C ASN A 52 11.97 3.65 -1.40
N ASN A 53 12.43 4.87 -1.22
CA ASN A 53 12.14 6.00 -2.10
C ASN A 53 12.91 5.94 -3.43
N LYS A 54 13.83 4.97 -3.60
CA LYS A 54 14.53 4.68 -4.85
C LYS A 54 13.98 3.46 -5.59
N TRP A 55 12.82 2.94 -5.19
CA TRP A 55 12.24 1.79 -5.88
C TRP A 55 12.14 2.06 -7.38
N HIS A 56 12.65 1.11 -8.18
CA HIS A 56 12.84 1.29 -9.63
C HIS A 56 11.56 1.68 -10.37
N ASN A 57 10.39 1.27 -9.86
CA ASN A 57 9.10 1.77 -10.30
C ASN A 57 8.52 2.74 -9.26
N GLU A 58 8.91 4.01 -9.32
CA GLU A 58 8.50 5.04 -8.36
C GLU A 58 6.97 5.13 -8.16
N LEU A 59 6.19 4.76 -9.18
CA LEU A 59 4.73 4.81 -9.15
C LEU A 59 4.12 3.73 -8.26
N GLU A 60 4.86 2.65 -7.97
CA GLU A 60 4.45 1.58 -7.05
C GLU A 60 4.77 1.91 -5.58
N ILE A 61 5.57 2.95 -5.30
CA ILE A 61 5.98 3.31 -3.93
C ILE A 61 4.78 3.47 -2.98
N PRO A 62 3.67 4.15 -3.36
CA PRO A 62 2.50 4.25 -2.48
C PRO A 62 1.88 2.88 -2.18
N PHE A 63 1.83 1.98 -3.17
CA PHE A 63 1.28 0.64 -2.98
C PHE A 63 2.17 -0.19 -2.06
N ILE A 64 3.49 -0.11 -2.23
CA ILE A 64 4.46 -0.74 -1.33
C ILE A 64 4.30 -0.20 0.09
N PHE A 65 4.13 1.11 0.25
CA PHE A 65 3.91 1.70 1.56
C PHE A 65 2.63 1.14 2.22
N ALA A 66 1.50 1.15 1.50
CA ALA A 66 0.26 0.58 1.99
C ALA A 66 0.38 -0.93 2.31
N HIS A 67 1.17 -1.67 1.53
CA HIS A 67 1.48 -3.08 1.75
C HIS A 67 2.24 -3.29 3.08
N GLU A 68 3.28 -2.51 3.35
CA GLU A 68 4.02 -2.62 4.61
C GLU A 68 3.17 -2.23 5.83
N ILE A 69 2.24 -1.28 5.69
CA ILE A 69 1.23 -1.00 6.73
C ILE A 69 0.34 -2.24 6.93
N GLY A 70 -0.02 -2.92 5.84
CA GLY A 70 -0.76 -4.18 5.88
C GLY A 70 -0.09 -5.24 6.74
N HIS A 71 1.22 -5.45 6.58
CA HIS A 71 2.00 -6.38 7.42
C HIS A 71 1.91 -6.07 8.92
N ILE A 72 1.90 -4.79 9.30
CA ILE A 72 1.68 -4.37 10.70
C ILE A 72 0.27 -4.74 11.16
N LYS A 73 -0.76 -4.44 10.35
CA LYS A 73 -2.16 -4.62 10.74
C LYS A 73 -2.63 -6.08 10.72
N THR A 74 -2.05 -6.92 9.87
CA THR A 74 -2.38 -8.35 9.81
C THR A 74 -1.61 -9.17 10.86
N GLY A 75 -0.59 -8.59 11.49
CA GLY A 75 0.20 -9.24 12.53
C GLY A 75 1.17 -10.32 12.02
N ILE A 76 1.42 -10.36 10.70
CA ILE A 76 2.42 -11.26 10.08
C ILE A 76 3.51 -10.39 9.42
N PRO A 77 4.39 -9.75 10.20
CA PRO A 77 5.52 -9.04 9.62
C PRO A 77 6.49 -10.04 8.97
N CYS A 78 7.14 -9.60 7.90
CA CYS A 78 8.07 -10.37 7.06
C CYS A 78 9.29 -10.97 7.81
N SER A 79 9.42 -10.78 9.12
CA SER A 79 10.60 -11.10 9.95
C SER A 79 10.41 -12.19 11.01
N TYR A 80 9.22 -12.80 11.15
CA TYR A 80 9.01 -13.86 12.14
C TYR A 80 9.00 -15.26 11.53
N HIS A 81 9.44 -16.26 12.30
CA HIS A 81 9.57 -17.69 11.98
C HIS A 81 8.27 -18.35 11.47
N ALA A 82 7.79 -17.93 10.31
CA ALA A 82 6.58 -18.39 9.67
C ALA A 82 6.90 -19.54 8.71
N SER A 83 6.01 -20.52 8.62
CA SER A 83 6.06 -21.50 7.53
C SER A 83 5.83 -20.80 6.19
N ILE A 84 6.31 -21.38 5.09
CA ILE A 84 6.12 -20.84 3.72
C ILE A 84 4.65 -20.49 3.45
N SER A 85 3.73 -21.37 3.87
CA SER A 85 2.28 -21.14 3.74
C SER A 85 1.76 -19.91 4.49
N ASN A 86 2.39 -19.56 5.61
CA ASN A 86 2.01 -18.38 6.40
C ASN A 86 2.63 -17.11 5.82
N ILE A 87 3.81 -17.22 5.19
CA ILE A 87 4.42 -16.12 4.43
C ILE A 87 3.50 -15.78 3.25
N ASP A 88 3.13 -16.77 2.43
CA ASP A 88 2.26 -16.54 1.26
C ASP A 88 0.91 -15.91 1.65
N LYS A 89 0.32 -16.35 2.77
CA LYS A 89 -0.91 -15.77 3.32
C LYS A 89 -0.69 -14.35 3.83
N GLY A 90 0.38 -14.11 4.60
CA GLY A 90 0.72 -12.78 5.11
C GLY A 90 0.92 -11.77 3.99
N GLU A 91 1.63 -12.15 2.92
CA GLU A 91 1.80 -11.34 1.72
C GLU A 91 0.46 -11.07 1.01
N ALA A 92 -0.40 -12.08 0.84
CA ALA A 92 -1.71 -11.89 0.24
C ALA A 92 -2.62 -10.97 1.09
N ASP A 93 -2.60 -11.14 2.41
CA ASP A 93 -3.37 -10.33 3.35
C ASP A 93 -2.87 -8.88 3.39
N ALA A 94 -1.55 -8.66 3.35
CA ALA A 94 -0.95 -7.33 3.26
C ALA A 94 -1.31 -6.62 1.94
N ASN A 95 -1.27 -7.34 0.81
CA ASN A 95 -1.71 -6.80 -0.49
C ASN A 95 -3.21 -6.46 -0.49
N LYS A 96 -4.05 -7.32 0.09
CA LYS A 96 -5.50 -7.06 0.21
C LYS A 96 -5.77 -5.86 1.12
N PHE A 97 -5.02 -5.74 2.22
CA PHE A 97 -5.09 -4.58 3.09
C PHE A 97 -4.72 -3.29 2.34
N ALA A 98 -3.63 -3.31 1.57
CA ALA A 98 -3.20 -2.15 0.78
C ALA A 98 -4.29 -1.68 -0.20
N ILE A 99 -4.94 -2.62 -0.90
CA ILE A 99 -6.07 -2.34 -1.79
C ILE A 99 -7.21 -1.67 -1.01
N ASN A 100 -7.62 -2.23 0.12
CA ASN A 100 -8.69 -1.68 0.95
C ASN A 100 -8.35 -0.30 1.51
N LEU A 101 -7.09 -0.06 1.85
CA LEU A 101 -6.63 1.23 2.35
C LEU A 101 -6.69 2.31 1.26
N PHE A 102 -6.38 1.98 0.01
CA PHE A 102 -6.59 2.90 -1.12
C PHE A 102 -8.06 3.17 -1.40
N ILE A 103 -8.93 2.18 -1.19
CA ILE A 103 -10.39 2.36 -1.31
C ILE A 103 -10.89 3.34 -0.24
N GLU A 104 -10.37 3.25 0.99
CA GLU A 104 -10.67 4.21 2.05
C GLU A 104 -10.21 5.63 1.67
N TYR A 105 -8.98 5.78 1.19
CA TYR A 105 -8.50 7.05 0.65
C TYR A 105 -9.41 7.60 -0.46
N CYS A 106 -9.90 6.76 -1.37
CA CYS A 106 -10.86 7.17 -2.40
C CYS A 106 -12.17 7.69 -1.81
N LYS A 107 -12.72 6.99 -0.81
CA LYS A 107 -13.97 7.38 -0.14
C LYS A 107 -13.84 8.71 0.58
N GLU A 108 -12.71 8.96 1.24
CA GLU A 108 -12.48 10.22 1.95
C GLU A 108 -12.25 11.43 1.04
N ASN A 109 -11.85 11.19 -0.22
CA ASN A 109 -11.49 12.23 -1.18
C ASN A 109 -12.45 12.28 -2.38
N ASP A 110 -13.61 11.60 -2.28
CA ASP A 110 -14.64 11.54 -3.31
C ASP A 110 -14.13 11.09 -4.70
N PHE A 111 -13.14 10.19 -4.73
CA PHE A 111 -12.65 9.59 -5.98
C PHE A 111 -13.54 8.42 -6.39
N ASN A 112 -13.99 8.45 -7.64
CA ASN A 112 -14.84 7.42 -8.23
C ASN A 112 -14.18 6.90 -9.51
N PHE A 113 -14.29 5.60 -9.75
CA PHE A 113 -13.71 4.92 -10.92
C PHE A 113 -14.73 3.99 -11.52
N SER A 114 -14.94 4.02 -12.84
CA SER A 114 -15.98 3.21 -13.50
C SER A 114 -15.80 1.70 -13.37
N THR A 115 -14.60 1.22 -13.07
CA THR A 115 -14.28 -0.21 -12.86
C THR A 115 -13.18 -0.38 -11.82
N CYS A 116 -13.10 -1.55 -11.18
CA CYS A 116 -11.99 -1.88 -10.29
C CYS A 116 -10.63 -1.90 -11.01
N PHE A 117 -10.62 -2.16 -12.32
CA PHE A 117 -9.42 -2.09 -13.15
C PHE A 117 -8.94 -0.66 -13.34
N ASN A 118 -9.84 0.31 -13.57
CA ASN A 118 -9.45 1.71 -13.67
C ASN A 118 -8.94 2.26 -12.34
N PHE A 119 -9.52 1.82 -11.22
CA PHE A 119 -8.97 2.07 -9.89
C PHE A 119 -7.53 1.53 -9.80
N ALA A 120 -7.33 0.24 -10.08
CA ALA A 120 -6.02 -0.40 -9.96
C ALA A 120 -4.95 0.25 -10.84
N GLU A 121 -5.30 0.60 -12.09
CA GLU A 121 -4.41 1.33 -13.00
C GLU A 121 -4.06 2.74 -12.47
N SER A 122 -5.03 3.45 -11.91
CA SER A 122 -4.83 4.82 -11.41
C SER A 122 -3.90 4.88 -10.19
N PHE A 123 -3.89 3.81 -9.39
CA PHE A 123 -3.01 3.64 -8.23
C PHE A 123 -1.74 2.83 -8.52
N TYR A 124 -1.50 2.46 -9.79
CA TYR A 124 -0.35 1.65 -10.19
C TYR A 124 -0.21 0.34 -9.40
N ILE A 125 -1.34 -0.30 -9.11
CA ILE A 125 -1.35 -1.61 -8.48
C ILE A 125 -0.77 -2.63 -9.48
N PRO A 126 0.22 -3.46 -9.10
CA PRO A 126 0.76 -4.46 -10.01
C PRO A 126 -0.30 -5.46 -10.50
N LEU A 127 -0.31 -5.75 -11.81
CA LEU A 127 -1.29 -6.64 -12.46
C LEU A 127 -1.43 -8.01 -11.76
N LYS A 128 -0.32 -8.54 -11.22
CA LYS A 128 -0.31 -9.80 -10.47
C LYS A 128 -1.22 -9.79 -9.23
N PHE A 129 -1.65 -8.63 -8.73
CA PHE A 129 -2.53 -8.50 -7.58
C PHE A 129 -3.99 -8.18 -7.96
N TYR A 130 -4.33 -8.15 -9.26
CA TYR A 130 -5.70 -7.82 -9.70
C TYR A 130 -6.74 -8.84 -9.24
N TYR A 131 -6.33 -10.08 -8.95
CA TYR A 131 -7.21 -11.11 -8.38
C TYR A 131 -7.68 -10.80 -6.95
N LEU A 132 -7.07 -9.80 -6.29
CA LEU A 132 -7.45 -9.33 -4.95
C LEU A 132 -8.38 -8.11 -5.00
N LEU A 133 -8.66 -7.56 -6.19
CA LEU A 133 -9.55 -6.41 -6.33
C LEU A 133 -10.98 -6.81 -5.93
N PRO A 134 -11.73 -5.89 -5.29
CA PRO A 134 -13.13 -6.11 -4.99
C PRO A 134 -13.95 -6.21 -6.28
N ASP A 135 -15.09 -6.91 -6.19
CA ASP A 135 -16.03 -7.00 -7.30
C ASP A 135 -16.58 -5.62 -7.67
N CYS A 136 -16.71 -5.34 -8.97
CA CYS A 136 -17.17 -4.04 -9.51
C CYS A 136 -18.60 -3.64 -9.11
N THR A 137 -19.31 -4.44 -8.31
CA THR A 137 -20.69 -4.21 -7.90
C THR A 137 -20.83 -3.38 -6.63
N GLU A 138 -19.73 -2.97 -6.00
CA GLU A 138 -19.79 -2.08 -4.84
C GLU A 138 -20.07 -0.63 -5.29
N ASP A 139 -21.04 0.02 -4.65
CA ASP A 139 -21.61 1.34 -5.02
C ASP A 139 -20.59 2.50 -5.13
N TRP A 140 -19.34 2.33 -4.67
CA TRP A 140 -18.27 3.34 -4.78
C TRP A 140 -17.43 3.22 -6.06
N ILE A 141 -17.68 2.20 -6.89
CA ILE A 141 -17.04 1.97 -8.22
C ILE A 141 -17.98 2.40 -9.36
N ILE A 142 -19.21 2.84 -9.09
CA ILE A 142 -20.16 3.17 -10.16
C ILE A 142 -20.85 4.49 -9.86
N VAL A 143 -20.44 5.54 -10.58
CA VAL A 143 -21.20 6.77 -10.78
C VAL A 143 -21.26 7.09 -12.28
#